data_AF-A0A9D2RMD8-F1
#
_entry.id   AF-A0A9D2RMD8-F1
#
_cell.length_a   1.000
_cell.length_b   1.000
_cell.length_c   1.000
_cell.angle_alpha   90.00
_cell.angle_beta   90.00
_cell.angle_gamma   90.00
#
_symmetry.space_group_name_H-M   'P 1'
#
loop_
_entity.id
_entity.type
_entity.pdbx_description
1 polymer ?
#
loop_
_entity_poly.entity_id
_entity_poly.type
_entity_poly.pdbx_seq_one_letter_code
_entity_poly.pdbx_strand_id
1 'polypeptide(L)'
;MPPSETGAEIPLYLERAILKGLAVQPEDRFQTAGEFLEALESQEVVELAGGPGNGQEAGSGSQGQQVQESQAQPKKFLLGKIAGAAVFAAVVFAAVALFISRSPSGEPGGAAGPGSSGQENAGLGNAEADAPVPTVMIAGEEYPVNLEELDLSGKNLADSDLTNLKQMTSLKALNLEGNSTLSDLTSLSGLTSLEHLELPSPSQISDLSPLSGLTGLSYLSMVESWGNQQPVSLIQDYSPLAGLTGLKELSLSVTNLSDFSFLKGMKDLETLRLLGSVAAEDLTFAEGFANLKELRVFASSLGSVKGVEGLKNLEYLRISDESEKLFWEDLSFAAELRNLQTLWLNGAGVGSFHGLENLTELENFTFYGDEMSTYQDLSPFQNLTNLQILVLPGHNGGYEGITYNGDSLAALTNLTELHMPGNIESLEPLRNLTNLQTLNIRYSSRLTKENFQSLNLLAGLPKLRQLEAWGENQVTDLSPIGELTQLTSLALNISGGSLNAPLSLAPLANLTGLQTLTLQVRASDLSPLASLTDLQTLTVRYPELVSDWSPVEHVPNINQEP
;
A
#
# COMPACT_ATOMS: atom_id res chain seq x y z
N MET A 1 1.94 20.23 -18.12
CA MET A 1 3.26 19.68 -18.49
C MET A 1 4.16 20.84 -18.87
N PRO A 2 5.28 21.07 -18.15
CA PRO A 2 6.28 22.02 -18.60
C PRO A 2 6.80 21.60 -19.99
N PRO A 3 7.01 22.54 -20.93
CA PRO A 3 7.48 22.22 -22.26
C PRO A 3 8.83 21.46 -22.32
N SER A 4 9.64 21.53 -21.26
CA SER A 4 10.91 20.80 -21.11
C SER A 4 10.77 19.27 -21.12
N GLU A 5 9.55 18.74 -20.91
CA GLU A 5 9.27 17.30 -20.99
C GLU A 5 8.87 16.84 -22.41
N THR A 6 8.91 17.70 -23.43
CA THR A 6 8.54 17.35 -24.82
C THR A 6 9.72 16.99 -25.73
N GLY A 7 10.95 16.90 -25.21
CA GLY A 7 12.14 16.50 -25.99
C GLY A 7 12.60 17.53 -27.03
N ALA A 8 12.00 18.72 -27.08
CA ALA A 8 12.50 19.86 -27.86
C ALA A 8 13.43 20.72 -27.00
N GLU A 9 14.60 21.12 -27.52
CA GLU A 9 15.47 22.10 -26.87
C GLU A 9 14.76 23.47 -26.83
N ILE A 10 14.17 23.80 -25.69
CA ILE A 10 13.50 25.08 -25.48
C ILE A 10 14.48 26.01 -24.74
N PRO A 11 14.80 27.19 -25.29
CA PRO A 11 15.66 28.14 -24.61
C PRO A 11 15.12 28.52 -23.22
N LEU A 12 16.01 28.57 -22.22
CA LEU A 12 15.64 28.77 -20.81
C LEU A 12 14.76 30.02 -20.57
N TYR A 13 14.94 31.09 -21.34
CA TYR A 13 14.10 32.30 -21.24
C TYR A 13 12.64 32.02 -21.62
N LEU A 14 12.41 31.17 -22.63
CA LEU A 14 11.09 30.80 -23.11
C LEU A 14 10.40 29.85 -22.14
N GLU A 15 11.14 28.90 -21.56
CA GLU A 15 10.62 28.01 -20.52
C GLU A 15 10.18 28.80 -19.28
N ARG A 16 10.99 29.75 -18.81
CA ARG A 16 10.65 30.59 -17.65
C ARG A 16 9.48 31.53 -17.94
N ALA A 17 9.37 32.08 -19.15
CA ALA A 17 8.20 32.86 -19.55
C ALA A 17 6.92 32.01 -19.53
N ILE A 18 6.98 30.75 -19.97
CA ILE A 18 5.83 29.84 -19.93
C ILE A 18 5.46 29.49 -18.48
N LEU A 19 6.44 29.17 -17.64
CA LEU A 19 6.21 28.88 -16.22
C LEU A 19 5.61 30.08 -15.48
N LYS A 20 6.05 31.30 -15.79
CA LYS A 20 5.48 32.52 -15.22
C LYS A 20 4.04 32.76 -15.69
N GLY A 21 3.73 32.52 -16.97
CA GLY A 21 2.36 32.57 -17.46
C GLY A 21 1.42 31.53 -16.80
N LEU A 22 1.99 30.41 -16.34
CA LEU A 22 1.28 29.31 -15.68
C LEU A 22 1.35 29.36 -14.14
N ALA A 23 1.93 30.43 -13.56
CA ALA A 23 2.12 30.53 -12.11
C ALA A 23 0.79 30.38 -11.35
N VAL A 24 0.81 29.73 -10.18
CA VAL A 24 -0.44 29.43 -9.44
C VAL A 24 -1.09 30.71 -8.90
N GLN A 25 -0.28 31.65 -8.40
CA GLN A 25 -0.76 32.93 -7.90
C GLN A 25 -0.94 33.95 -9.04
N PRO A 26 -2.09 34.66 -9.12
CA PRO A 26 -2.36 35.62 -10.20
C PRO A 26 -1.35 36.77 -10.31
N GLU A 27 -0.80 37.22 -9.18
CA GLU A 27 0.20 38.29 -9.08
C GLU A 27 1.56 37.93 -9.67
N ASP A 28 1.88 36.63 -9.73
CA ASP A 28 3.13 36.13 -10.30
C ASP A 28 3.03 35.91 -11.81
N ARG A 29 1.84 36.05 -12.41
CA ARG A 29 1.61 35.96 -13.86
C ARG A 29 1.86 37.29 -14.57
N PHE A 30 2.02 37.24 -15.89
CA PHE A 30 1.95 38.44 -16.73
C PHE A 30 0.57 39.08 -16.62
N GLN A 31 0.53 40.38 -16.36
CA GLN A 31 -0.73 41.09 -16.12
C GLN A 31 -1.40 41.49 -17.44
N THR A 32 -0.64 41.58 -18.53
CA THR A 32 -1.17 41.87 -19.86
C THR A 32 -0.50 41.01 -20.94
N ALA A 33 -1.20 40.79 -22.06
CA ALA A 33 -0.62 40.11 -23.22
C ALA A 33 0.56 40.87 -23.86
N GLY A 34 0.60 42.20 -23.71
CA GLY A 34 1.72 43.02 -24.20
C GLY A 34 3.01 42.77 -23.41
N GLU A 35 2.91 42.66 -22.10
CA GLU A 35 4.03 42.35 -21.19
C GLU A 35 4.65 40.98 -21.49
N PHE A 36 3.80 39.99 -21.81
CA PHE A 36 4.25 38.67 -22.21
C PHE A 36 5.02 38.70 -23.55
N LEU A 37 4.52 39.44 -24.54
CA LEU A 37 5.17 39.55 -25.86
C LEU A 37 6.50 40.31 -25.77
N GLU A 38 6.58 41.36 -24.97
CA GLU A 38 7.82 42.13 -24.74
C GLU A 38 8.89 41.28 -24.04
N ALA A 39 8.50 40.40 -23.10
CA ALA A 39 9.40 39.45 -22.46
C ALA A 39 9.95 38.39 -23.45
N LEU A 40 9.16 37.99 -24.45
CA LEU A 40 9.61 37.07 -25.50
C LEU A 40 10.55 37.75 -26.50
N GLU A 41 10.28 38.99 -26.88
CA GLU A 41 11.09 39.75 -27.84
C GLU A 41 12.43 40.21 -27.26
N SER A 42 12.49 40.50 -25.96
CA SER A 42 13.70 40.98 -25.27
C SER A 42 14.68 39.88 -24.86
N GLN A 43 14.26 38.60 -24.87
CA GLN A 43 15.02 37.44 -24.37
C GLN A 43 15.54 37.60 -22.92
N GLU A 44 14.94 38.50 -22.13
CA GLU A 44 15.36 38.71 -20.74
C GLU A 44 14.87 37.55 -19.85
N VAL A 45 15.72 37.15 -18.91
CA VAL A 45 15.43 36.08 -17.95
C VAL A 45 14.50 36.63 -16.88
N VAL A 46 13.22 36.27 -16.93
CA VAL A 46 12.23 36.73 -15.96
C VAL A 46 12.29 35.90 -14.68
N GLU A 47 12.53 36.54 -13.54
CA GLU A 47 12.53 35.88 -12.22
C GLU A 47 11.10 35.73 -11.67
N LEU A 48 10.88 34.59 -10.99
CA LEU A 48 9.70 34.30 -10.18
C LEU A 48 10.03 34.72 -8.74
N ALA A 49 9.14 35.45 -8.08
CA ALA A 49 9.38 35.91 -6.71
C ALA A 49 9.39 34.69 -5.74
N GLY A 50 10.51 34.45 -5.07
CA GLY A 50 10.67 33.41 -4.05
C GLY A 50 10.55 33.96 -2.62
N GLY A 51 9.81 33.25 -1.75
CA GLY A 51 9.83 33.44 -0.29
C GLY A 51 11.10 32.84 0.38
N PRO A 52 11.47 33.27 1.61
CA PRO A 52 12.75 33.96 1.80
C PRO A 52 13.90 33.14 2.43
N GLY A 53 15.12 33.57 2.08
CA GLY A 53 16.42 32.95 2.34
C GLY A 53 17.10 33.27 3.70
N ASN A 54 18.36 32.86 3.82
CA ASN A 54 19.25 33.17 4.95
C ASN A 54 20.28 34.23 4.52
N GLY A 55 20.38 35.36 5.24
CA GLY A 55 21.45 36.36 5.06
C GLY A 55 21.13 37.77 5.58
N GLN A 56 21.35 37.98 6.90
CA GLN A 56 21.77 39.18 7.67
C GLN A 56 21.47 40.60 7.09
N GLU A 57 20.94 41.59 7.82
CA GLU A 57 21.41 42.11 9.12
C GLU A 57 20.41 43.14 9.72
N ALA A 58 20.50 43.33 11.06
CA ALA A 58 20.05 44.46 11.89
C ALA A 58 18.58 44.56 12.41
N GLY A 59 18.44 44.42 13.74
CA GLY A 59 17.69 45.41 14.54
C GLY A 59 16.44 44.99 15.33
N SER A 60 16.65 44.53 16.57
CA SER A 60 15.78 44.73 17.76
C SER A 60 14.40 44.03 17.86
N GLY A 61 14.11 43.53 19.08
CA GLY A 61 12.72 43.45 19.59
C GLY A 61 12.15 42.07 19.91
N SER A 62 12.57 41.53 21.05
CA SER A 62 11.94 40.57 21.97
C SER A 62 10.49 40.04 21.78
N GLN A 63 10.31 38.79 22.23
CA GLN A 63 9.09 38.03 22.63
C GLN A 63 8.30 37.42 21.46
N GLY A 64 8.05 36.11 21.35
CA GLY A 64 8.09 35.02 22.31
C GLY A 64 6.76 34.26 22.21
N GLN A 65 6.68 33.22 21.38
CA GLN A 65 5.62 32.20 21.46
C GLN A 65 6.11 30.89 20.82
N GLN A 66 6.34 29.90 21.69
CA GLN A 66 6.62 28.52 21.34
C GLN A 66 5.36 27.88 20.76
N VAL A 67 5.49 27.18 19.62
CA VAL A 67 4.54 26.14 19.21
C VAL A 67 5.24 24.80 19.34
N GLN A 68 4.52 23.89 19.96
CA GLN A 68 4.94 22.66 20.59
C GLN A 68 4.80 21.53 19.56
N GLU A 69 5.91 20.97 19.08
CA GLU A 69 5.89 19.75 18.28
C GLU A 69 5.48 18.57 19.16
N SER A 70 4.30 18.01 18.87
CA SER A 70 3.79 16.80 19.49
C SER A 70 4.56 15.58 18.95
N GLN A 71 5.57 15.13 19.68
CA GLN A 71 6.21 13.84 19.47
C GLN A 71 5.18 12.72 19.70
N ALA A 72 4.73 12.09 18.61
CA ALA A 72 3.98 10.83 18.68
C ALA A 72 4.96 9.66 18.85
N GLN A 73 4.93 9.01 20.02
CA GLN A 73 5.63 7.75 20.25
C GLN A 73 4.98 6.61 19.44
N PRO A 74 5.76 5.65 18.90
CA PRO A 74 5.18 4.50 18.21
C PRO A 74 4.47 3.58 19.22
N LYS A 75 3.16 3.38 19.00
CA LYS A 75 2.33 2.45 19.75
C LYS A 75 2.75 1.01 19.42
N LYS A 76 3.17 0.25 20.43
CA LYS A 76 3.33 -1.22 20.34
C LYS A 76 1.98 -1.85 20.03
N PHE A 77 1.80 -2.40 18.84
CA PHE A 77 0.63 -3.18 18.49
C PHE A 77 0.91 -4.67 18.71
N LEU A 78 0.00 -5.33 19.42
CA LEU A 78 0.04 -6.76 19.71
C LEU A 78 -0.54 -7.49 18.48
N LEU A 79 0.28 -8.23 17.73
CA LEU A 79 -0.19 -9.02 16.58
C LEU A 79 -1.12 -10.15 17.02
N GLY A 80 -2.40 -10.01 16.69
CA GLY A 80 -3.37 -11.09 16.66
C GLY A 80 -3.44 -11.70 15.26
N LYS A 81 -2.76 -12.83 15.06
CA LYS A 81 -3.03 -13.91 14.09
C LYS A 81 -3.74 -13.53 12.77
N ILE A 82 -2.95 -13.29 11.73
CA ILE A 82 -3.25 -13.79 10.37
C ILE A 82 -2.03 -14.63 10.00
N ALA A 83 -2.22 -15.94 9.91
CA ALA A 83 -1.18 -16.91 9.60
C ALA A 83 -1.59 -17.60 8.29
N GLY A 84 -0.91 -17.25 7.20
CA GLY A 84 -1.06 -17.86 5.89
C GLY A 84 -0.02 -17.27 4.95
N ALA A 85 0.88 -18.11 4.44
CA ALA A 85 1.81 -17.83 3.32
C ALA A 85 2.88 -16.71 3.48
N ALA A 86 3.63 -16.71 4.58
CA ALA A 86 4.96 -16.08 4.62
C ALA A 86 5.92 -17.02 5.37
N VAL A 87 6.36 -18.08 4.70
CA VAL A 87 7.40 -18.98 5.22
C VAL A 87 8.70 -18.58 4.53
N PHE A 88 9.59 -17.95 5.32
CA PHE A 88 10.92 -17.38 5.00
C PHE A 88 10.97 -15.91 4.54
N ALA A 89 10.85 -14.96 5.46
CA ALA A 89 11.71 -13.74 5.54
C ALA A 89 11.31 -12.89 6.76
N ALA A 90 11.48 -13.46 7.96
CA ALA A 90 11.53 -12.69 9.19
C ALA A 90 12.85 -13.05 9.89
N VAL A 91 13.98 -12.70 9.27
CA VAL A 91 15.26 -12.68 9.97
C VAL A 91 15.20 -11.46 10.87
N VAL A 92 14.94 -11.69 12.15
CA VAL A 92 15.08 -10.66 13.17
C VAL A 92 16.58 -10.37 13.27
N PHE A 93 17.02 -9.28 12.63
CA PHE A 93 18.39 -8.76 12.75
C PHE A 93 18.61 -8.24 14.18
N ALA A 94 18.92 -9.14 15.11
CA ALA A 94 19.37 -8.77 16.44
C ALA A 94 20.89 -8.63 16.43
N ALA A 95 21.39 -7.41 16.22
CA ALA A 95 22.80 -7.11 16.43
C ALA A 95 23.18 -7.36 17.90
N VAL A 96 23.90 -8.47 18.16
CA VAL A 96 24.58 -8.70 19.45
C VAL A 96 26.00 -8.16 19.33
N ALA A 97 26.23 -6.98 19.90
CA ALA A 97 27.55 -6.49 20.30
C ALA A 97 27.40 -5.87 21.70
N LEU A 98 28.18 -6.15 22.74
CA LEU A 98 29.35 -6.99 22.98
C LEU A 98 29.44 -7.18 24.51
N PHE A 99 30.02 -8.30 24.95
CA PHE A 99 30.54 -8.44 26.31
C PHE A 99 31.96 -7.86 26.40
N ILE A 100 32.34 -7.44 27.62
CA ILE A 100 33.68 -7.03 28.13
C ILE A 100 33.93 -5.51 28.03
N SER A 101 33.88 -4.71 29.12
CA SER A 101 34.82 -4.75 30.24
C SER A 101 34.32 -3.96 31.47
N ARG A 102 34.40 -4.55 32.67
CA ARG A 102 34.54 -3.80 33.94
C ARG A 102 35.43 -4.59 34.88
N SER A 103 36.66 -4.11 35.08
CA SER A 103 37.61 -4.59 36.08
C SER A 103 37.08 -4.36 37.50
N PRO A 104 37.39 -5.24 38.47
CA PRO A 104 36.98 -5.06 39.86
C PRO A 104 38.00 -4.20 40.61
N SER A 105 37.51 -3.26 41.41
CA SER A 105 38.31 -2.66 42.49
C SER A 105 37.42 -2.57 43.73
N GLY A 106 37.83 -3.25 44.81
CA GLY A 106 37.14 -3.20 46.09
C GLY A 106 37.25 -4.50 46.89
N GLU A 107 38.26 -4.58 47.74
CA GLU A 107 38.21 -5.32 49.01
C GLU A 107 38.46 -4.29 50.14
N PRO A 108 38.12 -4.56 51.43
CA PRO A 108 37.85 -5.87 52.02
C PRO A 108 36.60 -5.97 52.92
N GLY A 109 36.12 -7.20 53.15
CA GLY A 109 35.14 -7.52 54.18
C GLY A 109 34.95 -9.02 54.31
N GLY A 110 35.64 -9.63 55.29
CA GLY A 110 35.76 -11.08 55.42
C GLY A 110 34.59 -11.80 56.09
N ALA A 111 34.61 -13.13 55.99
CA ALA A 111 34.27 -14.09 57.04
C ALA A 111 34.65 -15.50 56.60
N ALA A 112 35.19 -16.27 57.53
CA ALA A 112 35.75 -17.60 57.37
C ALA A 112 34.69 -18.73 57.32
N GLY A 113 35.05 -19.86 56.69
CA GLY A 113 34.40 -21.16 56.88
C GLY A 113 34.94 -22.24 55.92
N PRO A 114 35.23 -23.49 56.36
CA PRO A 114 36.32 -24.28 55.77
C PRO A 114 35.92 -25.44 54.85
N GLY A 115 36.82 -25.76 53.91
CA GLY A 115 37.29 -27.11 53.65
C GLY A 115 36.48 -28.02 52.72
N SER A 116 37.03 -28.32 51.54
CA SER A 116 37.05 -29.68 50.99
C SER A 116 38.00 -29.76 49.80
N SER A 117 38.99 -30.64 49.93
CA SER A 117 40.02 -31.06 48.97
C SER A 117 39.47 -31.66 47.68
N GLY A 118 40.11 -31.37 46.56
CA GLY A 118 39.98 -32.11 45.30
C GLY A 118 41.15 -31.78 44.38
N GLN A 119 41.90 -32.82 44.01
CA GLN A 119 43.25 -32.79 43.46
C GLN A 119 43.38 -32.18 42.06
N GLU A 120 44.53 -31.55 41.85
CA GLU A 120 45.14 -31.26 40.55
C GLU A 120 45.10 -32.48 39.62
N ASN A 121 44.60 -32.28 38.41
CA ASN A 121 45.00 -33.09 37.27
C ASN A 121 45.44 -32.12 36.16
N ALA A 122 46.76 -32.03 35.98
CA ALA A 122 47.41 -31.24 34.97
C ALA A 122 47.15 -31.86 33.58
N GLY A 123 46.06 -31.45 32.95
CA GLY A 123 45.88 -31.57 31.51
C GLY A 123 46.53 -30.38 30.83
N LEU A 124 47.69 -30.59 30.19
CA LEU A 124 48.25 -29.67 29.20
C LEU A 124 47.34 -29.67 27.97
N GLY A 125 46.19 -28.99 28.07
CA GLY A 125 45.45 -28.53 26.91
C GLY A 125 46.14 -27.27 26.42
N ASN A 126 46.75 -27.35 25.23
CA ASN A 126 47.05 -26.15 24.46
C ASN A 126 45.72 -25.44 24.20
N ALA A 127 45.35 -24.53 25.09
CA ALA A 127 44.45 -23.44 24.74
C ALA A 127 45.24 -22.57 23.78
N GLU A 128 45.11 -22.83 22.48
CA GLU A 128 45.34 -21.79 21.49
C GLU A 128 44.47 -20.61 21.94
N ALA A 129 45.12 -19.58 22.47
CA ALA A 129 44.46 -18.33 22.78
C ALA A 129 43.90 -17.83 21.45
N ASP A 130 42.57 -17.88 21.33
CA ASP A 130 41.84 -17.40 20.16
C ASP A 130 42.38 -16.01 19.82
N ALA A 131 43.03 -15.88 18.67
CA ALA A 131 43.55 -14.60 18.25
C ALA A 131 42.39 -13.60 18.19
N PRO A 132 42.55 -12.34 18.63
CA PRO A 132 41.47 -11.38 18.60
C PRO A 132 40.96 -11.25 17.17
N VAL A 133 39.66 -11.44 16.98
CA VAL A 133 39.01 -11.30 15.68
C VAL A 133 39.25 -9.87 15.18
N PRO A 134 39.78 -9.68 13.97
CA PRO A 134 39.97 -8.34 13.41
C PRO A 134 38.65 -7.58 13.34
N THR A 135 38.71 -6.26 13.48
CA THR A 135 37.54 -5.38 13.41
C THR A 135 37.69 -4.36 12.29
N VAL A 136 36.55 -3.81 11.85
CA VAL A 136 36.46 -2.72 10.89
C VAL A 136 35.55 -1.63 11.43
N MET A 137 35.79 -0.39 10.98
CA MET A 137 34.92 0.74 11.29
C MET A 137 33.92 0.98 10.16
N ILE A 138 32.64 1.10 10.50
CA ILE A 138 31.54 1.45 9.59
C ILE A 138 30.71 2.53 10.30
N ALA A 139 30.57 3.70 9.68
CA ALA A 139 29.85 4.85 10.25
C ALA A 139 30.24 5.22 11.70
N GLY A 140 31.53 5.06 12.05
CA GLY A 140 32.04 5.35 13.39
C GLY A 140 31.79 4.27 14.44
N GLU A 141 31.17 3.14 14.07
CA GLU A 141 30.96 1.96 14.91
C GLU A 141 31.93 0.84 14.51
N GLU A 142 32.40 0.07 15.49
CA GLU A 142 33.36 -1.03 15.31
C GLU A 142 32.63 -2.37 15.17
N TYR A 143 32.95 -3.12 14.12
CA TYR A 143 32.33 -4.41 13.80
C TYR A 143 33.40 -5.49 13.59
N PRO A 144 33.21 -6.72 14.12
CA PRO A 144 34.12 -7.83 13.84
C PRO A 144 33.96 -8.30 12.39
N VAL A 145 35.08 -8.62 11.72
CA VAL A 145 35.07 -8.97 10.27
C VAL A 145 34.41 -10.32 9.96
N ASN A 146 34.21 -11.17 10.97
CA ASN A 146 33.64 -12.51 10.82
C ASN A 146 32.13 -12.56 11.07
N LEU A 147 31.44 -11.41 11.13
CA LEU A 147 29.98 -11.39 11.21
C LEU A 147 29.37 -12.11 10.00
N GLU A 148 28.32 -12.88 10.27
CA GLU A 148 27.49 -13.50 9.23
C GLU A 148 26.27 -12.63 8.90
N GLU A 149 25.83 -11.77 9.83
CA GLU A 149 24.68 -10.89 9.64
C GLU A 149 25.03 -9.48 10.09
N LEU A 150 24.63 -8.48 9.30
CA LEU A 150 24.86 -7.08 9.61
C LEU A 150 23.66 -6.23 9.19
N ASP A 151 23.10 -5.50 10.15
CA ASP A 151 22.03 -4.54 9.93
C ASP A 151 22.56 -3.12 10.07
N LEU A 152 22.53 -2.38 8.96
CA LEU A 152 22.88 -0.98 8.89
C LEU A 152 21.69 -0.12 8.42
N SER A 153 20.46 -0.62 8.56
CA SER A 153 19.26 0.07 8.12
C SER A 153 19.04 1.40 8.85
N GLY A 154 18.54 2.41 8.13
CA GLY A 154 18.16 3.71 8.68
C GLY A 154 19.29 4.51 9.34
N LYS A 155 20.56 4.20 9.04
CA LYS A 155 21.74 4.86 9.64
C LYS A 155 22.19 6.13 8.89
N ASN A 156 21.51 6.51 7.80
CA ASN A 156 21.84 7.65 6.96
C ASN A 156 23.30 7.59 6.45
N LEU A 157 23.69 6.41 5.96
CA LEU A 157 25.04 6.11 5.49
C LEU A 157 25.36 6.82 4.17
N ALA A 158 26.61 7.28 4.03
CA ALA A 158 27.20 7.66 2.76
C ALA A 158 28.05 6.51 2.20
N ASP A 159 28.35 6.54 0.89
CA ASP A 159 29.17 5.52 0.22
C ASP A 159 30.52 5.29 0.92
N SER A 160 31.12 6.36 1.47
CA SER A 160 32.38 6.29 2.22
C SER A 160 32.32 5.42 3.47
N ASP A 161 31.15 5.34 4.12
CA ASP A 161 30.95 4.53 5.33
C ASP A 161 31.03 3.03 5.03
N LEU A 162 30.75 2.63 3.78
CA LEU A 162 30.73 1.23 3.35
C LEU A 162 32.10 0.70 2.92
N THR A 163 33.12 1.55 2.75
CA THR A 163 34.43 1.20 2.16
C THR A 163 35.10 -0.06 2.76
N ASN A 164 34.86 -0.30 4.05
CA ASN A 164 35.44 -1.43 4.78
C ASN A 164 34.61 -2.72 4.70
N LEU A 165 33.37 -2.69 4.20
CA LEU A 165 32.51 -3.88 4.07
C LEU A 165 33.17 -5.01 3.28
N LYS A 166 33.98 -4.69 2.27
CA LYS A 166 34.73 -5.67 1.47
C LYS A 166 35.64 -6.61 2.27
N GLN A 167 35.96 -6.27 3.53
CA GLN A 167 36.75 -7.10 4.43
C GLN A 167 35.90 -8.14 5.19
N MET A 168 34.56 -7.98 5.19
CA MET A 168 33.61 -8.82 5.91
C MET A 168 33.11 -9.98 5.05
N THR A 169 34.04 -10.79 4.51
CA THR A 169 33.74 -11.84 3.51
C THR A 169 32.89 -13.01 4.06
N SER A 170 32.66 -13.06 5.37
CA SER A 170 31.80 -14.04 6.04
C SER A 170 30.32 -13.65 6.05
N LEU A 171 29.98 -12.42 5.63
CA LEU A 171 28.59 -11.95 5.63
C LEU A 171 27.73 -12.80 4.71
N LYS A 172 26.63 -13.30 5.27
CA LYS A 172 25.51 -13.98 4.62
C LYS A 172 24.28 -13.10 4.50
N ALA A 173 24.06 -12.20 5.46
CA ALA A 173 22.95 -11.25 5.42
C ALA A 173 23.42 -9.81 5.64
N LEU A 174 22.97 -8.90 4.78
CA LEU A 174 23.25 -7.47 4.89
C LEU A 174 21.98 -6.66 4.63
N ASN A 175 21.61 -5.81 5.60
CA ASN A 175 20.52 -4.85 5.46
C ASN A 175 21.05 -3.41 5.36
N LEU A 176 20.74 -2.75 4.24
CA LEU A 176 21.06 -1.35 3.95
C LEU A 176 19.80 -0.48 3.76
N GLU A 177 18.61 -0.96 4.10
CA GLU A 177 17.34 -0.25 3.93
C GLU A 177 17.35 1.13 4.63
N GLY A 178 16.57 2.10 4.15
CA GLY A 178 16.50 3.43 4.76
C GLY A 178 17.77 4.30 4.62
N ASN A 179 18.78 3.87 3.85
CA ASN A 179 19.96 4.69 3.53
C ASN A 179 19.85 5.32 2.13
N SER A 180 18.92 6.27 1.98
CA SER A 180 18.52 6.83 0.68
C SER A 180 19.62 7.59 -0.08
N THR A 181 20.73 7.96 0.58
CA THR A 181 21.87 8.65 -0.01
C THR A 181 22.90 7.74 -0.65
N LEU A 182 22.79 6.42 -0.46
CA LEU A 182 23.71 5.47 -1.08
C LEU A 182 23.57 5.46 -2.59
N SER A 183 24.70 5.48 -3.29
CA SER A 183 24.80 5.51 -4.75
C SER A 183 25.79 4.49 -5.31
N ASP A 184 26.83 4.13 -4.54
CA ASP A 184 27.92 3.26 -4.97
C ASP A 184 27.93 1.94 -4.18
N LEU A 185 27.69 0.82 -4.89
CA LEU A 185 27.70 -0.54 -4.33
C LEU A 185 29.07 -1.24 -4.45
N THR A 186 30.13 -0.57 -4.90
CA THR A 186 31.45 -1.18 -5.15
C THR A 186 31.98 -1.93 -3.94
N SER A 187 31.70 -1.45 -2.73
CA SER A 187 32.12 -2.09 -1.47
C SER A 187 31.48 -3.46 -1.21
N LEU A 188 30.39 -3.80 -1.91
CA LEU A 188 29.75 -5.12 -1.85
C LEU A 188 30.41 -6.14 -2.80
N SER A 189 31.25 -5.68 -3.72
CA SER A 189 31.94 -6.56 -4.67
C SER A 189 32.78 -7.60 -3.92
N GLY A 190 32.58 -8.88 -4.26
CA GLY A 190 33.34 -9.99 -3.68
C GLY A 190 32.81 -10.51 -2.34
N LEU A 191 31.71 -9.99 -1.82
CA LEU A 191 30.99 -10.58 -0.67
C LEU A 191 30.20 -11.83 -1.09
N THR A 192 30.86 -12.79 -1.73
CA THR A 192 30.25 -13.93 -2.41
C THR A 192 29.52 -14.92 -1.49
N SER A 193 29.69 -14.77 -0.17
CA SER A 193 28.95 -15.52 0.85
C SER A 193 27.54 -14.97 1.12
N LEU A 194 27.19 -13.80 0.56
CA LEU A 194 25.87 -13.20 0.76
C LEU A 194 24.77 -14.09 0.17
N GLU A 195 23.79 -14.37 1.02
CA GLU A 195 22.56 -15.12 0.73
C GLU A 195 21.33 -14.19 0.78
N HIS A 196 21.39 -13.12 1.57
CA HIS A 196 20.32 -12.12 1.78
C HIS A 196 20.88 -10.70 1.66
N LEU A 197 20.30 -9.90 0.77
CA LEU A 197 20.67 -8.50 0.58
C LEU A 197 19.43 -7.61 0.47
N GLU A 198 19.32 -6.63 1.37
CA GLU A 198 18.34 -5.55 1.31
C GLU A 198 19.05 -4.25 0.97
N LEU A 199 18.60 -3.60 -0.12
CA LEU A 199 19.11 -2.33 -0.61
C LEU A 199 18.08 -1.23 -0.37
N PRO A 200 18.53 0.03 -0.21
CA PRO A 200 17.64 1.15 0.03
C PRO A 200 16.71 1.44 -1.17
N SER A 201 15.46 1.79 -0.87
CA SER A 201 14.49 2.31 -1.82
C SER A 201 13.61 3.36 -1.11
N PRO A 202 13.50 4.61 -1.62
CA PRO A 202 14.25 5.16 -2.76
C PRO A 202 15.76 5.25 -2.47
N SER A 203 16.58 5.26 -3.52
CA SER A 203 18.03 5.40 -3.42
C SER A 203 18.63 6.10 -4.64
N GLN A 204 19.92 6.46 -4.54
CA GLN A 204 20.69 7.02 -5.66
C GLN A 204 21.46 5.94 -6.45
N ILE A 205 21.18 4.66 -6.18
CA ILE A 205 21.81 3.52 -6.85
C ILE A 205 21.36 3.52 -8.32
N SER A 206 22.32 3.48 -9.22
CA SER A 206 22.08 3.36 -10.68
C SER A 206 22.87 2.23 -11.34
N ASP A 207 23.93 1.75 -10.69
CA ASP A 207 24.78 0.66 -11.18
C ASP A 207 24.68 -0.58 -10.27
N LEU A 208 24.26 -1.70 -10.86
CA LEU A 208 24.18 -3.01 -10.21
C LEU A 208 25.38 -3.92 -10.53
N SER A 209 26.35 -3.46 -11.31
CA SER A 209 27.54 -4.24 -11.68
C SER A 209 28.29 -4.87 -10.48
N PRO A 210 28.37 -4.23 -9.30
CA PRO A 210 29.00 -4.83 -8.12
C PRO A 210 28.31 -6.10 -7.60
N LEU A 211 27.04 -6.31 -7.94
CA LEU A 211 26.25 -7.47 -7.48
C LEU A 211 26.45 -8.71 -8.36
N SER A 212 27.02 -8.57 -9.56
CA SER A 212 27.09 -9.65 -10.57
C SER A 212 27.80 -10.93 -10.11
N GLY A 213 28.73 -10.83 -9.16
CA GLY A 213 29.46 -11.96 -8.59
C GLY A 213 28.80 -12.59 -7.35
N LEU A 214 27.70 -12.03 -6.83
CA LEU A 214 27.05 -12.48 -5.60
C LEU A 214 26.11 -13.67 -5.84
N THR A 215 26.61 -14.71 -6.53
CA THR A 215 25.81 -15.83 -7.03
C THR A 215 25.23 -16.73 -5.93
N GLY A 216 25.62 -16.53 -4.67
CA GLY A 216 25.02 -17.15 -3.49
C GLY A 216 23.69 -16.53 -3.05
N LEU A 217 23.30 -15.37 -3.60
CA LEU A 217 22.07 -14.69 -3.22
C LEU A 217 20.84 -15.56 -3.48
N SER A 218 20.04 -15.71 -2.44
CA SER A 218 18.72 -16.33 -2.45
C SER A 218 17.60 -15.30 -2.26
N TYR A 219 17.91 -14.15 -1.65
CA TYR A 219 17.01 -13.03 -1.43
C TYR A 219 17.68 -11.72 -1.84
N LEU A 220 17.02 -10.96 -2.72
CA LEU A 220 17.40 -9.60 -3.08
C LEU A 220 16.15 -8.70 -3.08
N SER A 221 16.17 -7.66 -2.26
CA SER A 221 15.07 -6.71 -2.16
C SER A 221 15.56 -5.26 -2.26
N MET A 222 14.86 -4.49 -3.07
CA MET A 222 15.00 -3.04 -3.22
C MET A 222 13.61 -2.45 -3.45
N VAL A 223 12.76 -2.47 -2.42
CA VAL A 223 11.40 -1.91 -2.49
C VAL A 223 11.11 -1.00 -1.33
N GLU A 224 10.37 0.07 -1.61
CA GLU A 224 9.92 1.01 -0.60
C GLU A 224 8.84 0.35 0.28
N SER A 225 8.95 0.56 1.60
CA SER A 225 7.89 0.21 2.53
C SER A 225 6.70 1.18 2.38
N TRP A 226 5.82 0.87 1.43
CA TRP A 226 4.43 1.30 1.28
C TRP A 226 4.11 2.80 1.49
N GLY A 227 3.95 3.51 0.36
CA GLY A 227 3.19 4.75 0.21
C GLY A 227 2.32 4.70 -1.05
N ASN A 228 1.52 5.75 -1.31
CA ASN A 228 0.67 5.85 -2.52
C ASN A 228 1.42 6.42 -3.75
N GLN A 229 2.75 6.50 -3.70
CA GLN A 229 3.57 7.02 -4.80
C GLN A 229 4.31 5.87 -5.48
N GLN A 230 4.42 5.95 -6.80
CA GLN A 230 5.20 4.99 -7.57
C GLN A 230 6.67 5.07 -7.16
N PRO A 231 7.31 3.94 -6.82
CA PRO A 231 8.72 3.96 -6.47
C PRO A 231 9.53 4.36 -7.71
N VAL A 232 10.41 5.35 -7.55
CA VAL A 232 11.30 5.79 -8.63
C VAL A 232 12.64 5.08 -8.46
N SER A 233 13.05 4.35 -9.48
CA SER A 233 14.38 3.72 -9.57
C SER A 233 15.23 4.42 -10.61
N LEU A 234 16.49 4.71 -10.27
CA LEU A 234 17.49 5.23 -11.22
C LEU A 234 18.16 4.11 -12.03
N ILE A 235 17.92 2.83 -11.68
CA ILE A 235 18.52 1.68 -12.35
C ILE A 235 17.86 1.46 -13.70
N GLN A 236 18.68 1.44 -14.74
CA GLN A 236 18.25 1.19 -16.13
C GLN A 236 18.73 -0.16 -16.67
N ASP A 237 19.82 -0.71 -16.11
CA ASP A 237 20.41 -1.98 -16.54
C ASP A 237 20.35 -3.03 -15.40
N TYR A 238 19.53 -4.05 -15.62
CA TYR A 238 19.37 -5.19 -14.71
C TYR A 238 20.17 -6.43 -15.15
N SER A 239 20.91 -6.35 -16.27
CA SER A 239 21.74 -7.45 -16.76
C SER A 239 22.79 -7.97 -15.76
N PRO A 240 23.34 -7.17 -14.82
CA PRO A 240 24.21 -7.69 -13.77
C PRO A 240 23.55 -8.77 -12.89
N LEU A 241 22.23 -8.80 -12.79
CA LEU A 241 21.50 -9.78 -11.99
C LEU A 241 21.35 -11.15 -12.68
N ALA A 242 21.67 -11.25 -13.98
CA ALA A 242 21.43 -12.47 -14.77
C ALA A 242 22.15 -13.73 -14.25
N GLY A 243 23.28 -13.55 -13.54
CA GLY A 243 24.05 -14.63 -12.93
C GLY A 243 23.50 -15.13 -11.59
N LEU A 244 22.54 -14.43 -10.98
CA LEU A 244 21.96 -14.72 -9.66
C LEU A 244 20.90 -15.82 -9.73
N THR A 245 21.26 -16.95 -10.32
CA THR A 245 20.33 -18.04 -10.64
C THR A 245 19.75 -18.78 -9.43
N GLY A 246 20.34 -18.59 -8.24
CA GLY A 246 19.89 -19.16 -6.97
C GLY A 246 18.82 -18.34 -6.24
N LEU A 247 18.40 -17.20 -6.81
CA LEU A 247 17.36 -16.35 -6.22
C LEU A 247 16.04 -17.10 -6.09
N LYS A 248 15.48 -17.02 -4.88
CA LYS A 248 14.13 -17.45 -4.54
C LYS A 248 13.19 -16.27 -4.39
N GLU A 249 13.71 -15.14 -3.92
CA GLU A 249 12.95 -13.91 -3.79
C GLU A 249 13.67 -12.75 -4.48
N LEU A 250 12.96 -12.10 -5.39
CA LEU A 250 13.42 -10.91 -6.07
C LEU A 250 12.34 -9.83 -6.01
N SER A 251 12.66 -8.72 -5.37
CA SER A 251 11.77 -7.58 -5.23
C SER A 251 12.49 -6.32 -5.70
N LEU A 252 12.02 -5.71 -6.78
CA LEU A 252 12.65 -4.56 -7.42
C LEU A 252 11.66 -3.41 -7.59
N SER A 253 12.08 -2.22 -7.21
CA SER A 253 11.53 -0.96 -7.72
C SER A 253 12.11 -0.67 -9.10
N VAL A 254 11.25 -0.46 -10.11
CA VAL A 254 11.64 -0.34 -11.51
C VAL A 254 10.99 0.86 -12.19
N THR A 255 11.70 1.46 -13.15
CA THR A 255 11.19 2.56 -13.97
C THR A 255 11.35 2.17 -15.43
N ASN A 256 10.23 2.06 -16.18
CA ASN A 256 10.21 1.71 -17.60
C ASN A 256 10.97 0.39 -17.94
N LEU A 257 10.85 -0.62 -17.09
CA LEU A 257 11.53 -1.91 -17.31
C LEU A 257 10.91 -2.64 -18.51
N SER A 258 11.75 -2.91 -19.53
CA SER A 258 11.34 -3.60 -20.76
C SER A 258 12.22 -4.80 -21.14
N ASP A 259 13.43 -4.90 -20.59
CA ASP A 259 14.31 -6.06 -20.79
C ASP A 259 14.26 -7.00 -19.57
N PHE A 260 13.60 -8.15 -19.75
CA PHE A 260 13.47 -9.19 -18.73
C PHE A 260 14.48 -10.33 -18.88
N SER A 261 15.47 -10.19 -19.78
CA SER A 261 16.42 -11.28 -20.10
C SER A 261 17.22 -11.76 -18.88
N PHE A 262 17.43 -10.88 -17.89
CA PHE A 262 18.09 -11.22 -16.63
C PHE A 262 17.33 -12.27 -15.80
N LEU A 263 16.01 -12.36 -15.94
CA LEU A 263 15.19 -13.32 -15.18
C LEU A 263 15.29 -14.77 -15.70
N LYS A 264 15.75 -14.97 -16.95
CA LYS A 264 15.69 -16.27 -17.66
C LYS A 264 16.34 -17.44 -16.91
N GLY A 265 17.35 -17.16 -16.08
CA GLY A 265 18.08 -18.15 -15.30
C GLY A 265 17.47 -18.46 -13.93
N MET A 266 16.56 -17.63 -13.42
CA MET A 266 16.08 -17.65 -12.02
C MET A 266 14.91 -18.63 -11.85
N LYS A 267 15.14 -19.92 -12.12
CA LYS A 267 14.08 -20.95 -12.16
C LYS A 267 13.52 -21.34 -10.80
N ASP A 268 14.25 -21.02 -9.74
CA ASP A 268 13.90 -21.33 -8.36
C ASP A 268 13.14 -20.18 -7.67
N LEU A 269 12.75 -19.13 -8.41
CA LEU A 269 11.94 -18.03 -7.88
C LEU A 269 10.61 -18.55 -7.31
N GLU A 270 10.37 -18.19 -6.06
CA GLU A 270 9.12 -18.36 -5.32
C GLU A 270 8.37 -17.02 -5.24
N THR A 271 9.10 -15.89 -5.19
CA THR A 271 8.54 -14.53 -5.09
C THR A 271 9.18 -13.61 -6.13
N LEU A 272 8.36 -13.02 -7.00
CA LEU A 272 8.77 -11.98 -7.94
C LEU A 272 7.88 -10.74 -7.78
N ARG A 273 8.48 -9.62 -7.39
CA ARG A 273 7.82 -8.33 -7.26
C ARG A 273 8.54 -7.30 -8.12
N LEU A 274 7.86 -6.80 -9.13
CA LEU A 274 8.31 -5.69 -9.98
C LEU A 274 7.36 -4.52 -9.71
N LEU A 275 7.77 -3.63 -8.81
CA LEU A 275 7.00 -2.46 -8.38
C LEU A 275 7.45 -1.22 -9.15
N GLY A 276 6.54 -0.35 -9.55
CA GLY A 276 6.85 0.81 -10.41
C GLY A 276 6.35 0.61 -11.84
N SER A 277 7.09 1.09 -12.84
CA SER A 277 6.64 1.03 -14.25
C SER A 277 7.31 -0.11 -15.01
N VAL A 278 6.54 -1.17 -15.27
CA VAL A 278 6.91 -2.26 -16.18
C VAL A 278 6.33 -1.97 -17.58
N ALA A 279 7.21 -1.82 -18.56
CA ALA A 279 6.86 -1.57 -19.96
C ALA A 279 6.92 -2.89 -20.76
N ALA A 280 5.85 -3.68 -20.66
CA ALA A 280 5.69 -4.95 -21.37
C ALA A 280 4.34 -5.00 -22.11
N GLU A 281 4.29 -5.69 -23.25
CA GLU A 281 3.03 -5.98 -23.96
C GLU A 281 2.26 -7.13 -23.29
N ASP A 282 2.98 -8.12 -22.76
CA ASP A 282 2.45 -9.24 -22.00
C ASP A 282 3.42 -9.69 -20.89
N LEU A 283 3.06 -10.75 -20.16
CA LEU A 283 3.83 -11.30 -19.04
C LEU A 283 4.56 -12.59 -19.43
N THR A 284 4.91 -12.77 -20.70
CA THR A 284 5.60 -14.01 -21.16
C THR A 284 6.97 -14.20 -20.51
N PHE A 285 7.57 -13.16 -19.92
CA PHE A 285 8.76 -13.28 -19.09
C PHE A 285 8.54 -14.17 -17.84
N ALA A 286 7.29 -14.31 -17.39
CA ALA A 286 6.93 -15.15 -16.25
C ALA A 286 6.80 -16.63 -16.62
N GLU A 287 6.80 -16.97 -17.92
CA GLU A 287 6.72 -18.36 -18.35
C GLU A 287 7.91 -19.17 -17.82
N GLY A 288 7.60 -20.29 -17.15
CA GLY A 288 8.61 -21.22 -16.66
C GLY A 288 9.02 -21.04 -15.19
N PHE A 289 8.49 -20.04 -14.47
CA PHE A 289 8.64 -19.97 -13.01
C PHE A 289 7.71 -20.98 -12.31
N ALA A 290 8.05 -22.26 -12.42
CA ALA A 290 7.22 -23.35 -11.91
C ALA A 290 7.05 -23.34 -10.38
N ASN A 291 7.94 -22.69 -9.64
CA ASN A 291 7.91 -22.61 -8.17
C ASN A 291 7.27 -21.31 -7.65
N LEU A 292 6.83 -20.41 -8.55
CA LEU A 292 6.35 -19.09 -8.17
C LEU A 292 5.06 -19.20 -7.36
N LYS A 293 5.08 -18.61 -6.17
CA LYS A 293 3.96 -18.46 -5.24
C LYS A 293 3.41 -17.05 -5.23
N GLU A 294 4.27 -16.07 -5.49
CA GLU A 294 3.87 -14.66 -5.51
C GLU A 294 4.38 -13.95 -6.76
N LEU A 295 3.46 -13.30 -7.46
CA LEU A 295 3.75 -12.40 -8.58
C LEU A 295 3.07 -11.05 -8.35
N ARG A 296 3.87 -9.98 -8.30
CA ARG A 296 3.38 -8.60 -8.34
C ARG A 296 3.99 -7.86 -9.52
N VAL A 297 3.14 -7.31 -10.37
CA VAL A 297 3.56 -6.51 -11.52
C VAL A 297 2.74 -5.24 -11.57
N PHE A 298 3.45 -4.11 -11.60
CA PHE A 298 2.91 -2.78 -11.82
C PHE A 298 3.39 -2.37 -13.20
N ALA A 299 2.46 -2.30 -14.14
CA ALA A 299 2.76 -2.11 -15.54
C ALA A 299 2.23 -0.77 -16.03
N SER A 300 2.93 -0.20 -17.00
CA SER A 300 2.59 1.07 -17.63
C SER A 300 2.10 0.91 -19.06
N SER A 301 2.03 -0.32 -19.60
CA SER A 301 1.66 -0.55 -20.99
C SER A 301 1.19 -1.99 -21.33
N LEU A 302 0.63 -2.74 -20.38
CA LEU A 302 0.21 -4.12 -20.67
C LEU A 302 -0.94 -4.15 -21.68
N GLY A 303 -0.78 -4.97 -22.73
CA GLY A 303 -1.86 -5.32 -23.66
C GLY A 303 -2.56 -6.63 -23.28
N SER A 304 -1.89 -7.53 -22.57
CA SER A 304 -2.47 -8.76 -22.04
C SER A 304 -1.70 -9.27 -20.81
N VAL A 305 -2.24 -10.27 -20.11
CA VAL A 305 -1.56 -10.97 -19.01
C VAL A 305 -1.03 -12.35 -19.41
N LYS A 306 -0.88 -12.61 -20.72
CA LYS A 306 -0.38 -13.90 -21.21
C LYS A 306 0.98 -14.23 -20.59
N GLY A 307 1.18 -15.48 -20.21
CA GLY A 307 2.38 -16.00 -19.55
C GLY A 307 2.15 -16.43 -18.10
N VAL A 308 1.03 -16.01 -17.49
CA VAL A 308 0.66 -16.37 -16.11
C VAL A 308 -0.07 -17.70 -15.99
N GLU A 309 -0.64 -18.23 -17.08
CA GLU A 309 -1.54 -19.39 -17.07
C GLU A 309 -0.87 -20.68 -16.57
N GLY A 310 0.46 -20.74 -16.68
CA GLY A 310 1.29 -21.87 -16.24
C GLY A 310 1.71 -21.84 -14.76
N LEU A 311 1.44 -20.75 -14.03
CA LEU A 311 1.93 -20.52 -12.66
C LEU A 311 1.08 -21.26 -11.62
N LYS A 312 1.01 -22.58 -11.71
CA LYS A 312 0.07 -23.40 -10.91
C LYS A 312 0.29 -23.39 -9.40
N ASN A 313 1.46 -22.96 -8.95
CA ASN A 313 1.80 -22.83 -7.53
C ASN A 313 1.52 -21.43 -6.98
N LEU A 314 0.95 -20.52 -7.79
CA LEU A 314 0.71 -19.15 -7.40
C LEU A 314 -0.37 -19.08 -6.31
N GLU A 315 -0.03 -18.44 -5.22
CA GLU A 315 -0.87 -18.16 -4.04
C GLU A 315 -1.32 -16.69 -4.04
N TYR A 316 -0.49 -15.79 -4.58
CA TYR A 316 -0.74 -14.36 -4.65
C TYR A 316 -0.44 -13.79 -6.05
N LEU A 317 -1.45 -13.17 -6.67
CA LEU A 317 -1.30 -12.45 -7.94
C LEU A 317 -1.78 -11.01 -7.79
N ARG A 318 -0.90 -10.06 -8.08
CA ARG A 318 -1.23 -8.64 -8.22
C ARG A 318 -0.79 -8.11 -9.56
N ILE A 319 -1.75 -7.69 -10.38
CA ILE A 319 -1.51 -6.97 -11.64
C ILE A 319 -2.11 -5.58 -11.51
N SER A 320 -1.29 -4.54 -11.68
CA SER A 320 -1.73 -3.14 -11.75
C SER A 320 -1.36 -2.57 -13.10
N ASP A 321 -2.33 -2.19 -13.92
CA ASP A 321 -2.10 -1.46 -15.17
C ASP A 321 -2.36 0.03 -14.99
N GLU A 322 -1.29 0.81 -14.93
CA GLU A 322 -1.31 2.27 -14.83
C GLU A 322 -1.61 2.96 -16.16
N SER A 323 -1.68 2.19 -17.26
CA SER A 323 -2.05 2.76 -18.56
C SER A 323 -3.56 2.97 -18.72
N GLU A 324 -4.36 2.38 -17.82
CA GLU A 324 -5.83 2.38 -17.83
C GLU A 324 -6.41 1.83 -19.15
N LYS A 325 -5.70 0.92 -19.82
CA LYS A 325 -6.10 0.38 -21.14
C LYS A 325 -6.34 -1.11 -21.13
N LEU A 326 -5.82 -1.84 -20.15
CA LEU A 326 -5.97 -3.28 -20.08
C LEU A 326 -7.42 -3.64 -19.73
N PHE A 327 -8.15 -4.12 -20.73
CA PHE A 327 -9.49 -4.67 -20.58
C PHE A 327 -9.44 -6.19 -20.69
N TRP A 328 -10.00 -6.88 -19.70
CA TRP A 328 -10.13 -8.34 -19.71
C TRP A 328 -11.48 -8.74 -20.26
N GLU A 329 -11.53 -9.42 -21.40
CA GLU A 329 -12.79 -10.01 -21.90
C GLU A 329 -13.35 -11.01 -20.87
N ASP A 330 -12.46 -11.84 -20.32
CA ASP A 330 -12.71 -12.69 -19.16
C ASP A 330 -11.42 -12.91 -18.35
N LEU A 331 -11.50 -13.69 -17.26
CA LEU A 331 -10.38 -14.06 -16.40
C LEU A 331 -9.90 -15.50 -16.65
N SER A 332 -10.06 -16.02 -17.88
CA SER A 332 -9.68 -17.40 -18.23
C SER A 332 -8.20 -17.71 -18.00
N PHE A 333 -7.34 -16.70 -17.99
CA PHE A 333 -5.93 -16.83 -17.62
C PHE A 333 -5.74 -17.45 -16.21
N ALA A 334 -6.71 -17.24 -15.32
CA ALA A 334 -6.65 -17.69 -13.94
C ALA A 334 -7.16 -19.13 -13.73
N ALA A 335 -7.77 -19.76 -14.74
CA ALA A 335 -8.54 -21.01 -14.58
C ALA A 335 -7.75 -22.19 -13.98
N GLU A 336 -6.43 -22.21 -14.13
CA GLU A 336 -5.56 -23.27 -13.60
C GLU A 336 -4.75 -22.85 -12.37
N LEU A 337 -4.94 -21.63 -11.84
CA LEU A 337 -4.25 -21.10 -10.66
C LEU A 337 -4.92 -21.58 -9.36
N ARG A 338 -5.12 -22.89 -9.21
CA ARG A 338 -6.00 -23.47 -8.18
C ARG A 338 -5.56 -23.24 -6.72
N ASN A 339 -4.30 -22.86 -6.50
CA ASN A 339 -3.76 -22.53 -5.20
C ASN A 339 -3.89 -21.04 -4.85
N LEU A 340 -4.47 -20.23 -5.75
CA LEU A 340 -4.54 -18.78 -5.61
C LEU A 340 -5.46 -18.41 -4.43
N GLN A 341 -4.88 -17.71 -3.46
CA GLN A 341 -5.56 -17.20 -2.27
C GLN A 341 -5.91 -15.72 -2.43
N THR A 342 -5.08 -14.95 -3.14
CA THR A 342 -5.32 -13.53 -3.39
C THR A 342 -5.16 -13.20 -4.88
N LEU A 343 -6.20 -12.60 -5.43
CA LEU A 343 -6.21 -12.02 -6.77
C LEU A 343 -6.53 -10.53 -6.68
N TRP A 344 -5.53 -9.70 -6.98
CA TRP A 344 -5.66 -8.25 -7.03
C TRP A 344 -5.43 -7.76 -8.46
N LEU A 345 -6.42 -7.09 -9.02
CA LEU A 345 -6.40 -6.57 -10.38
C LEU A 345 -6.66 -5.07 -10.38
N ASN A 346 -5.91 -4.34 -11.19
CA ASN A 346 -6.22 -2.99 -11.57
C ASN A 346 -5.97 -2.78 -13.07
N GLY A 347 -6.93 -2.16 -13.75
CA GLY A 347 -6.90 -1.90 -15.19
C GLY A 347 -8.22 -1.28 -15.66
N ALA A 348 -8.44 -1.23 -16.97
CA ALA A 348 -9.58 -0.54 -17.56
C ALA A 348 -10.94 -1.15 -17.15
N GLY A 349 -11.03 -2.49 -17.09
CA GLY A 349 -12.27 -3.18 -16.69
C GLY A 349 -12.32 -4.63 -17.15
N VAL A 350 -13.46 -5.29 -16.89
CA VAL A 350 -13.66 -6.71 -17.20
C VAL A 350 -15.05 -7.02 -17.78
N GLY A 351 -15.10 -7.89 -18.78
CA GLY A 351 -16.34 -8.35 -19.41
C GLY A 351 -17.01 -9.53 -18.72
N SER A 352 -16.24 -10.40 -18.08
CA SER A 352 -16.74 -11.58 -17.37
C SER A 352 -15.74 -12.07 -16.31
N PHE A 353 -16.25 -12.68 -15.24
CA PHE A 353 -15.44 -13.37 -14.24
C PHE A 353 -15.20 -14.85 -14.56
N HIS A 354 -15.54 -15.29 -15.78
CA HIS A 354 -15.23 -16.64 -16.23
C HIS A 354 -13.73 -16.93 -16.08
N GLY A 355 -13.39 -18.11 -15.57
CA GLY A 355 -12.05 -18.51 -15.16
C GLY A 355 -11.87 -18.61 -13.65
N LEU A 356 -12.74 -17.98 -12.84
CA LEU A 356 -12.65 -18.05 -11.39
C LEU A 356 -13.31 -19.30 -10.76
N GLU A 357 -14.14 -20.04 -11.51
CA GLU A 357 -15.09 -21.04 -10.99
C GLU A 357 -14.46 -22.12 -10.10
N ASN A 358 -13.18 -22.43 -10.33
CA ASN A 358 -12.45 -23.51 -9.67
C ASN A 358 -11.40 -23.02 -8.66
N LEU A 359 -11.35 -21.72 -8.36
CA LEU A 359 -10.36 -21.13 -7.45
C LEU A 359 -10.83 -21.24 -6.00
N THR A 360 -11.11 -22.46 -5.53
CA THR A 360 -11.75 -22.69 -4.23
C THR A 360 -10.90 -22.29 -3.03
N GLU A 361 -9.60 -22.09 -3.21
CA GLU A 361 -8.68 -21.55 -2.19
C GLU A 361 -8.69 -20.01 -2.13
N LEU A 362 -9.43 -19.32 -3.02
CA LEU A 362 -9.45 -17.87 -3.09
C LEU A 362 -10.14 -17.28 -1.86
N GLU A 363 -9.39 -16.45 -1.13
CA GLU A 363 -9.84 -15.73 0.06
C GLU A 363 -10.12 -14.25 -0.27
N ASN A 364 -9.30 -13.66 -1.14
CA ASN A 364 -9.38 -12.24 -1.46
C ASN A 364 -9.46 -12.02 -2.97
N PHE A 365 -10.59 -11.48 -3.42
CA PHE A 365 -10.75 -10.96 -4.77
C PHE A 365 -10.93 -9.45 -4.71
N THR A 366 -10.01 -8.72 -5.31
CA THR A 366 -10.09 -7.28 -5.43
C THR A 366 -9.81 -6.86 -6.86
N PHE A 367 -10.76 -6.14 -7.45
CA PHE A 367 -10.58 -5.53 -8.74
C PHE A 367 -10.93 -4.05 -8.65
N TYR A 368 -9.93 -3.19 -8.84
CA TYR A 368 -10.12 -1.76 -9.08
C TYR A 368 -10.02 -1.46 -10.56
N GLY A 369 -11.14 -1.18 -11.21
CA GLY A 369 -11.11 -0.76 -12.60
C GLY A 369 -12.05 0.40 -12.83
N ASP A 370 -11.69 1.22 -13.80
CA ASP A 370 -12.53 2.31 -14.26
C ASP A 370 -13.86 1.77 -14.78
N GLU A 371 -14.82 2.67 -15.00
CA GLU A 371 -16.18 2.37 -15.44
C GLU A 371 -16.23 1.81 -16.88
N MET A 372 -15.36 0.87 -17.28
CA MET A 372 -15.43 0.17 -18.56
C MET A 372 -15.90 -1.29 -18.43
N SER A 373 -15.97 -1.85 -17.21
CA SER A 373 -16.41 -3.23 -17.01
C SER A 373 -17.84 -3.47 -17.51
N THR A 374 -18.11 -4.66 -18.07
CA THR A 374 -19.41 -5.01 -18.68
C THR A 374 -20.03 -6.30 -18.12
N TYR A 375 -19.42 -6.90 -17.09
CA TYR A 375 -19.89 -8.13 -16.44
C TYR A 375 -21.34 -7.99 -15.92
N GLN A 376 -22.11 -9.08 -16.04
CA GLN A 376 -23.48 -9.18 -15.53
C GLN A 376 -23.73 -10.44 -14.70
N ASP A 377 -22.84 -11.42 -14.80
CA ASP A 377 -22.97 -12.71 -14.14
C ASP A 377 -21.98 -12.84 -12.97
N LEU A 378 -22.52 -13.18 -11.81
CA LEU A 378 -21.75 -13.44 -10.58
C LEU A 378 -21.66 -14.94 -10.27
N SER A 379 -22.21 -15.82 -11.12
CA SER A 379 -22.10 -17.28 -10.99
C SER A 379 -20.67 -17.81 -10.88
N PRO A 380 -19.62 -17.18 -11.46
CA PRO A 380 -18.25 -17.64 -11.26
C PRO A 380 -17.78 -17.62 -9.80
N PHE A 381 -18.38 -16.79 -8.94
CA PHE A 381 -18.06 -16.75 -7.52
C PHE A 381 -18.79 -17.82 -6.69
N GLN A 382 -19.81 -18.49 -7.22
CA GLN A 382 -20.79 -19.26 -6.44
C GLN A 382 -20.17 -20.32 -5.52
N ASN A 383 -19.06 -20.93 -5.94
CA ASN A 383 -18.40 -22.01 -5.20
C ASN A 383 -17.18 -21.54 -4.39
N LEU A 384 -16.85 -20.25 -4.40
CA LEU A 384 -15.66 -19.69 -3.77
C LEU A 384 -15.89 -19.40 -2.28
N THR A 385 -16.33 -20.42 -1.55
CA THR A 385 -16.83 -20.29 -0.17
C THR A 385 -15.78 -19.87 0.86
N ASN A 386 -14.49 -19.89 0.50
CA ASN A 386 -13.39 -19.35 1.31
C ASN A 386 -13.23 -17.83 1.19
N LEU A 387 -13.94 -17.17 0.27
CA LEU A 387 -13.88 -15.72 0.09
C LEU A 387 -14.24 -14.98 1.38
N GLN A 388 -13.34 -14.07 1.76
CA GLN A 388 -13.45 -13.13 2.86
C GLN A 388 -13.62 -11.71 2.34
N ILE A 389 -12.94 -11.36 1.25
CA ILE A 389 -13.00 -10.04 0.63
C ILE A 389 -13.44 -10.19 -0.84
N LEU A 390 -14.52 -9.48 -1.19
CA LEU A 390 -15.01 -9.37 -2.55
C LEU A 390 -15.23 -7.90 -2.92
N VAL A 391 -14.29 -7.36 -3.71
CA VAL A 391 -14.38 -6.00 -4.26
C VAL A 391 -14.48 -6.08 -5.77
N LEU A 392 -15.65 -5.71 -6.29
CA LEU A 392 -15.95 -5.72 -7.73
C LEU A 392 -15.61 -4.36 -8.37
N PRO A 393 -15.18 -4.32 -9.64
CA PRO A 393 -14.80 -3.07 -10.31
C PRO A 393 -16.02 -2.29 -10.78
N GLY A 394 -15.83 -0.98 -11.02
CA GLY A 394 -16.86 -0.10 -11.56
C GLY A 394 -17.37 -0.58 -12.93
N HIS A 395 -18.61 -0.20 -13.28
CA HIS A 395 -19.31 -0.68 -14.47
C HIS A 395 -19.52 0.42 -15.52
N ASN A 396 -19.47 0.03 -16.80
CA ASN A 396 -19.73 0.88 -17.97
C ASN A 396 -21.18 1.37 -18.05
N GLY A 397 -21.35 2.68 -18.15
CA GLY A 397 -22.64 3.36 -18.03
C GLY A 397 -22.95 3.88 -16.62
N GLY A 398 -21.96 3.89 -15.75
CA GLY A 398 -22.08 4.35 -14.37
C GLY A 398 -23.03 3.49 -13.55
N TYR A 399 -23.47 4.07 -12.44
CA TYR A 399 -24.20 3.40 -11.38
C TYR A 399 -25.66 3.03 -11.69
N GLU A 400 -26.22 3.50 -12.80
CA GLU A 400 -27.67 3.46 -13.08
C GLU A 400 -28.05 2.44 -14.18
N GLY A 401 -27.08 1.78 -14.82
CA GLY A 401 -27.32 1.02 -16.04
C GLY A 401 -27.58 -0.48 -15.88
N ILE A 402 -27.04 -1.13 -14.84
CA ILE A 402 -27.05 -2.60 -14.69
C ILE A 402 -27.53 -3.02 -13.30
N THR A 403 -28.28 -4.13 -13.27
CA THR A 403 -28.72 -4.81 -12.05
C THR A 403 -28.25 -6.26 -12.07
N TYR A 404 -27.63 -6.70 -10.97
CA TYR A 404 -27.06 -8.04 -10.82
C TYR A 404 -28.01 -8.94 -10.04
N ASN A 405 -28.11 -10.20 -10.47
CA ASN A 405 -28.63 -11.26 -9.61
C ASN A 405 -27.55 -11.67 -8.60
N GLY A 406 -27.80 -11.41 -7.32
CA GLY A 406 -26.89 -11.75 -6.23
C GLY A 406 -26.99 -13.20 -5.71
N ASP A 407 -27.85 -14.07 -6.26
CA ASP A 407 -28.09 -15.42 -5.75
C ASP A 407 -26.79 -16.24 -5.57
N SER A 408 -25.83 -16.05 -6.48
CA SER A 408 -24.51 -16.69 -6.41
C SER A 408 -23.69 -16.30 -5.17
N LEU A 409 -23.99 -15.17 -4.53
CA LEU A 409 -23.32 -14.69 -3.32
C LEU A 409 -23.82 -15.38 -2.04
N ALA A 410 -25.00 -16.02 -2.08
CA ALA A 410 -25.67 -16.52 -0.88
C ALA A 410 -24.88 -17.60 -0.11
N ALA A 411 -23.99 -18.32 -0.79
CA ALA A 411 -23.14 -19.35 -0.19
C ALA A 411 -21.83 -18.79 0.41
N LEU A 412 -21.48 -17.53 0.15
CA LEU A 412 -20.20 -16.91 0.52
C LEU A 412 -20.18 -16.43 1.98
N THR A 413 -20.59 -17.30 2.90
CA THR A 413 -20.83 -16.97 4.32
C THR A 413 -19.57 -16.56 5.11
N ASN A 414 -18.37 -16.75 4.55
CA ASN A 414 -17.11 -16.28 5.10
C ASN A 414 -16.80 -14.81 4.79
N LEU A 415 -17.58 -14.16 3.92
CA LEU A 415 -17.36 -12.76 3.56
C LEU A 415 -17.39 -11.86 4.80
N THR A 416 -16.33 -11.07 4.94
CA THR A 416 -16.19 -9.97 5.88
C THR A 416 -16.30 -8.61 5.21
N GLU A 417 -15.99 -8.53 3.92
CA GLU A 417 -16.01 -7.31 3.13
C GLU A 417 -16.64 -7.55 1.75
N LEU A 418 -17.65 -6.75 1.42
CA LEU A 418 -18.35 -6.82 0.15
C LEU A 418 -18.55 -5.41 -0.42
N HIS A 419 -17.96 -5.16 -1.58
CA HIS A 419 -18.11 -3.91 -2.34
C HIS A 419 -18.75 -4.21 -3.69
N MET A 420 -19.98 -3.74 -3.88
CA MET A 420 -20.75 -3.91 -5.10
C MET A 420 -21.12 -2.55 -5.69
N PRO A 421 -20.43 -2.10 -6.76
CA PRO A 421 -20.64 -0.76 -7.30
C PRO A 421 -22.00 -0.61 -8.02
N GLY A 422 -22.50 -1.67 -8.67
CA GLY A 422 -23.80 -1.64 -9.39
C GLY A 422 -24.99 -2.13 -8.57
N ASN A 423 -26.18 -2.09 -9.17
CA ASN A 423 -27.43 -2.39 -8.47
C ASN A 423 -27.57 -3.89 -8.20
N ILE A 424 -28.09 -4.27 -7.04
CA ILE A 424 -28.51 -5.65 -6.77
C ILE A 424 -30.03 -5.80 -6.89
N GLU A 425 -30.52 -6.89 -7.51
CA GLU A 425 -31.96 -7.14 -7.69
C GLU A 425 -32.70 -7.28 -6.35
N SER A 426 -32.03 -7.81 -5.33
CA SER A 426 -32.57 -8.11 -4.00
C SER A 426 -31.44 -8.25 -2.97
N LEU A 427 -31.69 -7.87 -1.72
CA LEU A 427 -30.77 -8.16 -0.61
C LEU A 427 -30.92 -9.58 -0.03
N GLU A 428 -31.88 -10.37 -0.51
CA GLU A 428 -32.12 -11.74 -0.01
C GLU A 428 -30.86 -12.62 0.02
N PRO A 429 -29.98 -12.58 -0.99
CA PRO A 429 -28.73 -13.35 -0.96
C PRO A 429 -27.80 -12.97 0.19
N LEU A 430 -27.90 -11.76 0.74
CA LEU A 430 -27.03 -11.30 1.82
C LEU A 430 -27.49 -11.79 3.20
N ARG A 431 -28.71 -12.34 3.33
CA ARG A 431 -29.34 -12.68 4.62
C ARG A 431 -28.45 -13.49 5.56
N ASN A 432 -27.67 -14.41 5.01
CA ASN A 432 -26.84 -15.34 5.80
C ASN A 432 -25.37 -14.90 5.93
N LEU A 433 -24.99 -13.75 5.36
CA LEU A 433 -23.61 -13.24 5.38
C LEU A 433 -23.30 -12.54 6.72
N THR A 434 -23.58 -13.23 7.81
CA THR A 434 -23.51 -12.71 9.19
C THR A 434 -22.09 -12.36 9.67
N ASN A 435 -21.06 -12.70 8.87
CA ASN A 435 -19.67 -12.32 9.10
C ASN A 435 -19.29 -10.95 8.53
N LEU A 436 -20.16 -10.33 7.72
CA LEU A 436 -19.91 -9.03 7.10
C LEU A 436 -19.63 -7.94 8.16
N GLN A 437 -18.54 -7.22 7.92
CA GLN A 437 -18.08 -6.06 8.70
C GLN A 437 -18.13 -4.79 7.86
N THR A 438 -17.86 -4.91 6.56
CA THR A 438 -17.91 -3.80 5.60
C THR A 438 -18.85 -4.17 4.46
N LEU A 439 -19.82 -3.30 4.20
CA LEU A 439 -20.79 -3.46 3.12
C LEU A 439 -20.95 -2.15 2.35
N ASN A 440 -20.54 -2.15 1.09
CA ASN A 440 -20.88 -1.12 0.12
C ASN A 440 -21.84 -1.72 -0.91
N ILE A 441 -23.06 -1.20 -0.95
CA ILE A 441 -24.13 -1.67 -1.84
C ILE A 441 -24.84 -0.51 -2.53
N ARG A 442 -25.30 -0.80 -3.74
CA ARG A 442 -26.21 0.05 -4.49
C ARG A 442 -27.49 -0.69 -4.85
N TYR A 443 -28.61 0.02 -4.84
CA TYR A 443 -29.90 -0.48 -5.30
C TYR A 443 -30.69 0.62 -6.04
N SER A 444 -31.46 0.25 -7.07
CA SER A 444 -32.34 1.17 -7.81
C SER A 444 -33.75 0.61 -7.90
N SER A 445 -34.71 1.36 -7.36
CA SER A 445 -36.12 0.98 -7.38
C SER A 445 -36.75 0.92 -8.78
N ARG A 446 -36.08 1.45 -9.80
CA ARG A 446 -36.56 1.42 -11.21
C ARG A 446 -36.24 0.11 -11.92
N LEU A 447 -35.27 -0.65 -11.41
CA LEU A 447 -34.70 -1.82 -12.08
C LEU A 447 -34.86 -3.12 -11.29
N THR A 448 -35.24 -3.04 -10.01
CA THR A 448 -35.47 -4.22 -9.16
C THR A 448 -36.85 -4.84 -9.43
N LYS A 449 -36.94 -6.18 -9.43
CA LYS A 449 -38.21 -6.92 -9.64
C LYS A 449 -39.26 -6.64 -8.56
N GLU A 450 -38.82 -6.21 -7.39
CA GLU A 450 -39.68 -5.73 -6.31
C GLU A 450 -39.39 -4.24 -6.08
N ASN A 451 -40.42 -3.44 -5.78
CA ASN A 451 -40.22 -2.08 -5.25
C ASN A 451 -39.33 -2.19 -4.02
N PHE A 452 -38.04 -1.92 -4.16
CA PHE A 452 -37.09 -2.01 -3.07
C PHE A 452 -37.38 -0.88 -2.08
N GLN A 453 -38.20 -1.16 -1.07
CA GLN A 453 -38.65 -0.16 -0.08
C GLN A 453 -38.03 -0.35 1.29
N SER A 454 -37.25 -1.40 1.51
CA SER A 454 -36.86 -1.79 2.86
C SER A 454 -35.46 -2.40 2.96
N LEU A 455 -34.72 -1.89 3.95
CA LEU A 455 -33.40 -2.37 4.37
C LEU A 455 -33.50 -3.46 5.46
N ASN A 456 -34.67 -4.08 5.67
CA ASN A 456 -34.92 -5.02 6.77
C ASN A 456 -33.91 -6.16 6.86
N LEU A 457 -33.39 -6.64 5.72
CA LEU A 457 -32.42 -7.72 5.70
C LEU A 457 -31.05 -7.32 6.24
N LEU A 458 -30.72 -6.03 6.26
CA LEU A 458 -29.47 -5.53 6.85
C LEU A 458 -29.45 -5.71 8.37
N ALA A 459 -30.60 -5.62 9.05
CA ALA A 459 -30.69 -5.84 10.50
C ALA A 459 -30.18 -7.22 10.94
N GLY A 460 -30.18 -8.21 10.03
CA GLY A 460 -29.62 -9.54 10.24
C GLY A 460 -28.10 -9.64 10.16
N LEU A 461 -27.37 -8.52 10.01
CA LEU A 461 -25.91 -8.47 9.87
C LEU A 461 -25.24 -7.88 11.14
N PRO A 462 -25.14 -8.67 12.24
CA PRO A 462 -24.82 -8.15 13.56
C PRO A 462 -23.37 -7.67 13.73
N LYS A 463 -22.47 -8.03 12.81
CA LYS A 463 -21.05 -7.67 12.85
C LYS A 463 -20.71 -6.43 12.02
N LEU A 464 -21.71 -5.82 11.38
CA LEU A 464 -21.47 -4.71 10.47
C LEU A 464 -20.92 -3.48 11.21
N ARG A 465 -19.77 -3.00 10.76
CA ARG A 465 -19.06 -1.82 11.29
C ARG A 465 -19.10 -0.65 10.32
N GLN A 466 -19.10 -0.94 9.03
CA GLN A 466 -19.13 0.05 7.97
C GLN A 466 -20.25 -0.29 6.99
N LEU A 467 -21.16 0.66 6.79
CA LEU A 467 -22.23 0.56 5.82
C LEU A 467 -22.24 1.78 4.92
N GLU A 468 -22.11 1.53 3.63
CA GLU A 468 -22.34 2.52 2.58
C GLU A 468 -23.49 2.04 1.70
N ALA A 469 -24.63 2.73 1.80
CA ALA A 469 -25.85 2.37 1.09
C ALA A 469 -26.21 3.47 0.08
N TRP A 470 -26.19 3.10 -1.19
CA TRP A 470 -26.60 3.95 -2.30
C TRP A 470 -27.97 3.52 -2.82
N GLY A 471 -28.88 4.46 -2.99
CA GLY A 471 -30.10 4.14 -3.73
C GLY A 471 -31.01 5.31 -4.07
N GLU A 472 -32.13 4.99 -4.72
CA GLU A 472 -33.15 5.97 -5.08
C GLU A 472 -34.23 6.08 -3.99
N ASN A 473 -34.94 7.22 -3.98
CA ASN A 473 -35.90 7.75 -2.99
C ASN A 473 -37.09 6.87 -2.50
N GLN A 474 -36.92 5.56 -2.30
CA GLN A 474 -37.95 4.69 -1.73
C GLN A 474 -37.66 4.21 -0.31
N VAL A 475 -36.44 4.38 0.21
CA VAL A 475 -36.16 4.10 1.62
C VAL A 475 -36.75 5.22 2.47
N THR A 476 -37.83 4.86 3.18
CA THR A 476 -38.56 5.74 4.10
C THR A 476 -38.38 5.36 5.56
N ASP A 477 -37.84 4.16 5.81
CA ASP A 477 -37.68 3.59 7.13
C ASP A 477 -36.22 3.19 7.37
N LEU A 478 -35.59 3.85 8.33
CA LEU A 478 -34.23 3.58 8.79
C LEU A 478 -34.22 2.66 10.03
N SER A 479 -35.36 2.16 10.51
CA SER A 479 -35.44 1.26 11.67
C SER A 479 -34.47 0.08 11.59
N PRO A 480 -34.31 -0.61 10.43
CA PRO A 480 -33.34 -1.69 10.30
C PRO A 480 -31.88 -1.27 10.52
N ILE A 481 -31.53 -0.05 10.11
CA ILE A 481 -30.19 0.50 10.34
C ILE A 481 -30.00 0.81 11.83
N GLY A 482 -31.04 1.31 12.51
CA GLY A 482 -31.00 1.57 13.96
C GLY A 482 -30.75 0.34 14.83
N GLU A 483 -30.89 -0.88 14.29
CA GLU A 483 -30.55 -2.13 14.98
C GLU A 483 -29.05 -2.48 14.90
N LEU A 484 -28.31 -1.85 13.99
CA LEU A 484 -26.89 -2.11 13.71
C LEU A 484 -25.96 -1.35 14.67
N THR A 485 -26.12 -1.62 15.96
CA THR A 485 -25.41 -0.91 17.05
C THR A 485 -23.88 -1.06 17.05
N GLN A 486 -23.31 -1.92 16.19
CA GLN A 486 -21.86 -2.07 16.00
C GLN A 486 -21.27 -1.13 14.93
N LEU A 487 -22.11 -0.36 14.22
CA LEU A 487 -21.67 0.58 13.20
C LEU A 487 -20.78 1.67 13.80
N THR A 488 -19.62 1.86 13.18
CA THR A 488 -18.69 2.97 13.43
C THR A 488 -18.67 3.95 12.26
N SER A 489 -19.04 3.51 11.06
CA SER A 489 -19.16 4.36 9.86
C SER A 489 -20.45 4.08 9.12
N LEU A 490 -21.20 5.13 8.80
CA LEU A 490 -22.45 5.06 8.04
C LEU A 490 -22.48 6.14 6.97
N ALA A 491 -22.63 5.74 5.71
CA ALA A 491 -22.89 6.63 4.58
C ALA A 491 -24.22 6.27 3.94
N LEU A 492 -25.16 7.22 3.99
CA LEU A 492 -26.48 7.11 3.36
C LEU A 492 -26.53 8.03 2.13
N ASN A 493 -26.45 7.43 0.94
CA ASN A 493 -26.45 8.13 -0.33
C ASN A 493 -27.76 7.88 -1.07
N ILE A 494 -28.82 8.57 -0.67
CA ILE A 494 -30.17 8.37 -1.22
C ILE A 494 -30.61 9.60 -2.02
N SER A 495 -30.68 9.49 -3.35
CA SER A 495 -30.93 10.61 -4.27
C SER A 495 -32.25 10.49 -5.09
N GLY A 496 -32.89 11.64 -5.39
CA GLY A 496 -33.86 11.88 -6.50
C GLY A 496 -35.29 11.26 -6.45
N GLY A 497 -36.36 12.09 -6.44
CA GLY A 497 -37.77 11.71 -6.72
C GLY A 497 -38.84 11.69 -5.58
N SER A 498 -40.07 12.18 -5.87
CA SER A 498 -41.41 12.18 -5.21
C SER A 498 -41.63 12.32 -3.68
N LEU A 499 -40.64 12.17 -2.79
CA LEU A 499 -40.81 12.49 -1.36
C LEU A 499 -40.33 13.92 -1.09
N ASN A 500 -41.26 14.87 -1.07
CA ASN A 500 -40.99 16.24 -0.64
C ASN A 500 -40.72 16.37 0.88
N ALA A 501 -40.92 15.28 1.64
CA ALA A 501 -40.77 15.27 3.08
C ALA A 501 -39.34 14.86 3.49
N PRO A 502 -38.75 15.51 4.50
CA PRO A 502 -37.50 15.07 5.10
C PRO A 502 -37.59 13.64 5.66
N LEU A 503 -36.54 12.84 5.46
CA LEU A 503 -36.38 11.51 6.03
C LEU A 503 -36.14 11.60 7.54
N SER A 504 -36.88 10.83 8.31
CA SER A 504 -36.72 10.79 9.76
C SER A 504 -35.42 10.09 10.14
N LEU A 505 -34.57 10.78 10.90
CA LEU A 505 -33.32 10.22 11.44
C LEU A 505 -33.52 9.54 12.80
N ALA A 506 -34.74 9.47 13.33
CA ALA A 506 -35.01 8.94 14.68
C ALA A 506 -34.38 7.56 14.95
N PRO A 507 -34.38 6.58 14.01
CA PRO A 507 -33.73 5.29 14.24
C PRO A 507 -32.21 5.36 14.47
N LEU A 508 -31.54 6.40 13.95
CA LEU A 508 -30.09 6.53 14.07
C LEU A 508 -29.64 6.86 15.49
N ALA A 509 -30.54 7.37 16.36
CA ALA A 509 -30.23 7.72 17.75
C ALA A 509 -29.68 6.53 18.57
N ASN A 510 -29.93 5.30 18.14
CA ASN A 510 -29.44 4.07 18.76
C ASN A 510 -27.96 3.77 18.45
N LEU A 511 -27.38 4.40 17.43
CA LEU A 511 -26.02 4.11 16.94
C LEU A 511 -24.94 4.83 17.75
N THR A 512 -24.98 4.70 19.07
CA THR A 512 -24.15 5.49 20.00
C THR A 512 -22.64 5.37 19.80
N GLY A 513 -22.15 4.28 19.18
CA GLY A 513 -20.74 4.08 18.82
C GLY A 513 -20.34 4.60 17.43
N LEU A 514 -21.23 5.29 16.72
CA LEU A 514 -20.98 5.80 15.38
C LEU A 514 -19.96 6.96 15.43
N GLN A 515 -18.90 6.86 14.62
CA GLN A 515 -17.80 7.82 14.57
C GLN A 515 -17.84 8.70 13.31
N THR A 516 -18.31 8.14 12.19
CA THR A 516 -18.45 8.85 10.91
C THR A 516 -19.86 8.69 10.38
N LEU A 517 -20.50 9.81 10.01
CA LEU A 517 -21.82 9.84 9.41
C LEU A 517 -21.83 10.74 8.17
N THR A 518 -22.15 10.17 7.01
CA THR A 518 -22.41 10.92 5.77
C THR A 518 -23.89 10.84 5.41
N LEU A 519 -24.56 11.99 5.37
CA LEU A 519 -25.96 12.15 5.03
C LEU A 519 -26.11 12.85 3.68
N GLN A 520 -26.15 12.05 2.63
CA GLN A 520 -26.67 12.45 1.32
C GLN A 520 -28.15 12.04 1.24
N VAL A 521 -28.96 12.62 2.12
CA VAL A 521 -30.40 12.40 2.23
C VAL A 521 -31.08 13.72 2.59
N ARG A 522 -32.34 13.93 2.19
CA ARG A 522 -33.10 15.12 2.63
C ARG A 522 -33.46 14.96 4.11
N ALA A 523 -32.68 15.53 5.03
CA ALA A 523 -32.98 15.56 6.46
C ALA A 523 -33.08 17.01 6.95
N SER A 524 -34.05 17.31 7.82
CA SER A 524 -34.26 18.64 8.39
C SER A 524 -34.13 18.68 9.92
N ASP A 525 -34.44 17.56 10.58
CA ASP A 525 -34.36 17.43 12.03
C ASP A 525 -33.16 16.57 12.41
N LEU A 526 -32.16 17.22 13.02
CA LEU A 526 -30.94 16.58 13.51
C LEU A 526 -31.03 16.19 14.99
N SER A 527 -32.15 16.44 15.68
CA SER A 527 -32.33 16.10 17.11
C SER A 527 -31.95 14.65 17.45
N PRO A 528 -32.23 13.64 16.61
CA PRO A 528 -31.80 12.26 16.86
C PRO A 528 -30.27 12.06 16.94
N LEU A 529 -29.48 12.97 16.37
CA LEU A 529 -28.02 12.87 16.35
C LEU A 529 -27.37 13.35 17.67
N ALA A 530 -28.13 14.03 18.55
CA ALA A 530 -27.63 14.51 19.83
C ALA A 530 -27.18 13.38 20.78
N SER A 531 -27.69 12.16 20.61
CA SER A 531 -27.27 10.99 21.40
C SER A 531 -25.97 10.34 20.89
N LEU A 532 -25.46 10.75 19.73
CA LEU A 532 -24.27 10.15 19.09
C LEU A 532 -23.00 10.81 19.62
N THR A 533 -22.67 10.55 20.88
CA THR A 533 -21.57 11.22 21.59
C THR A 533 -20.18 10.88 21.05
N ASP A 534 -20.03 9.74 20.37
CA ASP A 534 -18.76 9.29 19.80
C ASP A 534 -18.50 9.84 18.37
N LEU A 535 -19.47 10.56 17.80
CA LEU A 535 -19.42 11.07 16.43
C LEU A 535 -18.30 12.11 16.25
N GLN A 536 -17.34 11.80 15.39
CA GLN A 536 -16.16 12.63 15.10
C GLN A 536 -16.32 13.45 13.81
N THR A 537 -17.02 12.89 12.83
CA THR A 537 -17.20 13.49 11.51
C THR A 537 -18.65 13.36 11.07
N LEU A 538 -19.26 14.49 10.68
CA LEU A 538 -20.59 14.57 10.09
C LEU A 538 -20.51 15.32 8.75
N THR A 539 -20.89 14.67 7.66
CA THR A 539 -21.06 15.31 6.36
C THR A 539 -22.55 15.38 6.02
N VAL A 540 -23.07 16.56 5.68
CA VAL A 540 -24.47 16.79 5.29
C VAL A 540 -24.52 17.43 3.91
N ARG A 541 -25.18 16.76 2.94
CA ARG A 541 -25.25 17.21 1.54
C ARG A 541 -26.40 18.19 1.21
N TYR A 542 -27.37 18.34 2.13
CA TYR A 542 -28.50 19.28 1.97
C TYR A 542 -28.63 20.20 3.19
N PRO A 543 -27.56 20.96 3.52
CA PRO A 543 -27.52 21.76 4.74
C PRO A 543 -28.61 22.85 4.77
N GLU A 544 -29.13 23.28 3.63
CA GLU A 544 -30.19 24.27 3.49
C GLU A 544 -31.55 23.82 4.06
N LEU A 545 -31.74 22.51 4.24
CA LEU A 545 -32.94 21.94 4.85
C LEU A 545 -32.89 21.90 6.38
N VAL A 546 -31.70 22.08 6.96
CA VAL A 546 -31.48 22.02 8.41
C VAL A 546 -31.61 23.41 9.01
N SER A 547 -32.65 23.59 9.85
CA SER A 547 -32.90 24.86 10.53
C SER A 547 -32.22 24.98 11.90
N ASP A 548 -31.85 23.88 12.53
CA ASP A 548 -31.23 23.83 13.85
C ASP A 548 -30.05 22.86 13.86
N TRP A 549 -28.86 23.39 14.14
CA TRP A 549 -27.60 22.65 14.20
C TRP A 549 -27.14 22.39 15.64
N SER A 550 -27.85 22.92 16.65
CA SER A 550 -27.50 22.70 18.06
C SER A 550 -27.42 21.21 18.47
N PRO A 551 -28.20 20.27 17.88
CA PRO A 551 -28.07 18.84 18.20
C PRO A 551 -26.73 18.20 17.83
N VAL A 552 -25.91 18.85 17.00
CA VAL A 552 -24.64 18.31 16.51
C VAL A 552 -23.43 19.18 16.87
N GLU A 553 -23.60 20.17 17.76
CA GLU A 553 -22.51 21.04 18.24
C GLU A 553 -21.36 20.28 18.92
N HIS A 554 -21.61 19.06 19.42
CA HIS A 554 -20.59 18.21 20.02
C HIS A 554 -19.67 17.53 18.99
N VAL A 555 -20.00 17.58 17.69
CA VAL A 555 -19.24 16.93 16.62
C VAL A 555 -18.05 17.82 16.18
N PRO A 556 -16.79 17.33 16.28
CA PRO A 556 -15.62 18.15 15.96
C PRO A 556 -15.50 18.57 14.49
N ASN A 557 -15.84 17.69 13.55
CA ASN A 557 -15.69 17.95 12.12
C ASN A 557 -17.05 17.89 11.41
N ILE A 558 -17.61 19.05 11.08
CA ILE A 558 -18.88 19.15 10.34
C ILE A 558 -18.61 19.70 8.94
N ASN A 559 -18.90 18.89 7.92
CA ASN A 559 -18.81 19.27 6.52
C ASN A 559 -20.22 19.54 5.98
N GLN A 560 -20.45 20.76 5.50
CA GLN A 560 -21.70 21.15 4.84
C GLN A 560 -21.42 21.23 3.34
N GLU A 561 -21.83 20.20 2.61
CA GLU A 561 -21.66 20.12 1.15
C GLU A 561 -22.98 20.51 0.48
N PRO A 562 -23.04 21.55 -0.36
CA PRO A 562 -24.26 21.92 -1.07
C PRO A 562 -24.58 21.04 -2.30
#